data_AF-A0A0A9XRP7-F1
#
_entry.id   AF-A0A0A9XRP7-F1
#
_cell.length_a   1.000
_cell.length_b   1.000
_cell.length_c   1.000
_cell.angle_alpha   90.00
_cell.angle_beta   90.00
_cell.angle_gamma   90.00
#
_symmetry.space_group_name_H-M   'P 1'
#
loop_
_entity.id
_entity.type
_entity.pdbx_description
1 polymer ?
#
loop_
_entity_poly.entity_id
_entity_poly.type
_entity_poly.pdbx_seq_one_letter_code
_entity_poly.pdbx_strand_id
1 'polypeptide(L)'
;MNPENVKEALDVTLSLLNTPAKQSWDPEVGGTTHYVKSGEEDELLSITPKANTLTLVYRAGAEQREDGLLCFTRYISHQAQGSIYQYCTTCRLDEDTEDDEDDEDDRNEDACD
;
A
#
# COMPACT_ATOMS: atom_id res chain seq x y z
N MET A 1 -10.11 -1.92 12.49
CA MET A 1 -8.76 -1.80 11.90
C MET A 1 -8.59 -2.92 10.87
N ASN A 2 -8.27 -2.59 9.60
CA ASN A 2 -8.10 -3.59 8.55
C ASN A 2 -6.83 -4.43 8.86
N PRO A 3 -6.92 -5.75 9.11
CA PRO A 3 -5.76 -6.59 9.39
C PRO A 3 -4.74 -6.62 8.23
N GLU A 4 -5.12 -6.21 7.03
CA GLU A 4 -4.28 -6.21 5.83
C GLU A 4 -3.16 -5.15 5.85
N ASN A 5 -3.23 -4.19 6.76
CA ASN A 5 -2.26 -3.10 6.85
C ASN A 5 -0.99 -3.45 7.64
N VAL A 6 -0.94 -4.66 8.19
CA VAL A 6 0.19 -5.19 8.98
C VAL A 6 1.20 -5.91 8.07
N LYS A 7 0.79 -6.34 6.88
CA LYS A 7 1.66 -7.03 5.93
C LYS A 7 2.39 -6.06 5.01
N GLU A 8 3.55 -6.51 4.53
CA GLU A 8 4.29 -5.85 3.47
C GLU A 8 3.47 -5.77 2.20
N ALA A 9 3.46 -4.59 1.58
CA ALA A 9 2.75 -4.38 0.34
C ALA A 9 3.24 -3.13 -0.40
N LEU A 10 3.00 -3.12 -1.70
CA LEU A 10 3.13 -1.97 -2.56
C LEU A 10 1.75 -1.44 -2.94
N ASP A 11 1.42 -0.24 -2.47
CA ASP A 11 0.23 0.47 -2.92
C ASP A 11 0.56 1.22 -4.22
N VAL A 12 -0.26 1.00 -5.24
CA VAL A 12 -0.13 1.61 -6.57
C VAL A 12 -1.39 2.41 -6.84
N THR A 13 -1.23 3.71 -7.02
CA THR A 13 -2.35 4.63 -7.27
C THR A 13 -2.11 5.48 -8.49
N LEU A 14 -2.96 5.36 -9.51
CA LEU A 14 -3.00 6.28 -10.65
C LEU A 14 -4.10 7.32 -10.44
N SER A 15 -3.75 8.60 -10.42
CA SER A 15 -4.67 9.72 -10.22
C SER A 15 -4.95 10.46 -11.52
N LEU A 16 -6.24 10.62 -11.83
CA LEU A 16 -6.77 11.42 -12.93
C LEU A 16 -7.68 12.49 -12.34
N LEU A 17 -7.45 13.76 -12.72
CA LEU A 17 -8.25 14.88 -12.24
C LEU A 17 -9.16 15.38 -13.36
N ASN A 18 -10.44 15.53 -13.03
CA ASN A 18 -11.39 16.26 -13.87
C ASN A 18 -11.69 17.61 -13.22
N THR A 19 -10.73 18.53 -13.35
CA THR A 19 -10.84 19.92 -12.89
C THR A 19 -10.93 20.87 -14.09
N PRO A 20 -11.45 22.09 -13.91
CA PRO A 20 -11.35 23.14 -14.94
C PRO A 20 -9.92 23.27 -15.45
N ALA A 21 -9.76 23.44 -16.77
CA ALA A 21 -8.46 23.37 -17.43
C ALA A 21 -7.41 24.27 -16.74
N LYS A 22 -6.27 23.67 -16.35
CA LYS A 22 -5.09 24.27 -15.68
C LYS A 22 -5.20 24.50 -14.17
N GLN A 23 -6.24 24.01 -13.49
CA GLN A 23 -6.30 24.09 -12.02
C GLN A 23 -5.76 22.82 -11.35
N SER A 24 -4.76 22.98 -10.49
CA SER A 24 -4.30 21.92 -9.59
C SER A 24 -5.37 21.62 -8.54
N TRP A 25 -5.37 20.39 -8.02
CA TRP A 25 -6.21 20.05 -6.88
C TRP A 25 -5.82 20.87 -5.65
N ASP A 26 -6.82 21.39 -4.94
CA ASP A 26 -6.63 22.11 -3.68
C ASP A 26 -6.70 21.11 -2.51
N PRO A 27 -5.61 20.88 -1.75
CA PRO A 27 -5.62 19.93 -0.64
C PRO A 27 -6.58 20.32 0.50
N GLU A 28 -6.99 21.59 0.60
CA GLU A 28 -7.92 22.06 1.64
C GLU A 28 -9.33 21.50 1.46
N VAL A 29 -9.72 21.17 0.21
CA VAL A 29 -11.01 20.53 -0.07
C VAL A 29 -10.98 19.01 0.11
N GLY A 30 -9.89 18.43 0.62
CA GLY A 30 -9.74 17.00 0.89
C GLY A 30 -9.06 16.23 -0.24
N GLY A 31 -9.32 14.93 -0.34
CA GLY A 31 -8.77 14.07 -1.41
C GLY A 31 -7.30 13.65 -1.25
N THR A 32 -6.57 14.23 -0.30
CA THR A 32 -5.21 13.79 0.08
C THR A 32 -5.27 12.40 0.73
N THR A 33 -4.39 11.50 0.30
CA THR A 33 -4.18 10.20 0.93
C THR A 33 -3.09 10.30 1.99
N HIS A 34 -3.39 9.87 3.20
CA HIS A 34 -2.52 9.94 4.37
C HIS A 34 -2.07 8.54 4.76
N TYR A 35 -0.79 8.40 5.09
CA TYR A 35 -0.16 7.22 5.66
C TYR A 35 0.37 7.58 7.04
N VAL A 36 -0.18 6.93 8.07
CA VAL A 36 0.09 7.22 9.48
C VAL A 36 0.51 5.93 10.16
N LYS A 37 1.53 5.98 11.03
CA LYS A 37 1.86 4.81 11.84
C LYS A 37 0.80 4.62 12.91
N SER A 38 0.31 3.39 13.06
CA SER A 38 -0.67 3.07 14.09
C SER A 38 -0.10 3.36 15.48
N GLY A 39 -0.93 3.89 16.39
CA GLY A 39 -0.52 4.21 17.76
C GLY A 39 0.33 5.47 17.91
N GLU A 40 0.84 6.04 16.81
CA GLU A 40 1.59 7.29 16.80
C GLU A 40 0.73 8.43 16.24
N GLU A 41 0.95 9.65 16.74
CA GLU A 41 0.32 10.86 16.20
C GLU A 41 1.02 11.36 14.92
N ASP A 42 2.21 10.82 14.62
CA ASP A 42 3.05 11.28 13.53
C ASP A 42 2.61 10.69 12.18
N GLU A 43 2.30 11.59 11.25
CA GLU A 43 2.07 11.26 9.86
C GLU A 43 3.40 10.97 9.14
N LEU A 44 3.45 9.85 8.42
CA LEU A 44 4.64 9.47 7.64
C LEU A 44 4.63 10.10 6.25
N LEU A 45 3.47 10.08 5.58
CA LEU A 45 3.37 10.53 4.19
C LEU A 45 1.96 11.02 3.87
N SER A 46 1.90 12.18 3.22
CA SER A 46 0.71 12.80 2.65
C SER A 46 0.84 12.91 1.14
N ILE A 47 -0.17 12.48 0.39
CA ILE A 47 -0.15 12.46 -1.07
C ILE A 47 -1.38 13.19 -1.59
N THR A 48 -1.19 14.45 -1.97
CA THR A 48 -2.23 15.22 -2.66
C THR A 48 -2.35 14.75 -4.12
N PRO A 49 -3.56 14.44 -4.60
CA PRO A 49 -3.75 13.93 -5.94
C PRO A 49 -3.37 14.98 -6.98
N LYS A 50 -2.66 14.53 -8.01
CA LYS A 50 -2.23 15.34 -9.14
C LYS A 50 -2.67 14.68 -10.43
N ALA A 51 -2.94 15.49 -11.46
CA ALA A 51 -3.41 15.00 -12.74
C ALA A 51 -2.34 14.10 -13.38
N ASN A 52 -2.76 12.95 -13.90
CA ASN A 52 -1.92 12.01 -14.61
C ASN A 52 -0.66 11.60 -13.81
N THR A 53 -0.85 11.32 -12.52
CA THR A 53 0.24 10.98 -11.59
C THR A 53 0.10 9.55 -11.11
N LEU A 54 1.17 8.78 -11.24
CA LEU A 54 1.31 7.45 -10.66
C LEU A 54 2.10 7.56 -9.35
N THR A 55 1.52 7.01 -8.29
CA THR A 55 2.11 6.96 -6.96
C THR A 55 2.38 5.52 -6.58
N LEU A 56 3.56 5.26 -6.04
CA LEU A 56 4.00 3.97 -5.52
C LEU A 56 4.41 4.16 -4.06
N VAL A 57 3.76 3.46 -3.14
CA VAL A 57 4.08 3.51 -1.70
C VAL A 57 4.40 2.11 -1.22
N TYR A 58 5.65 1.90 -0.81
CA TYR A 58 6.05 0.68 -0.14
C TYR A 58 5.69 0.75 1.35
N ARG A 59 4.99 -0.27 1.85
CA ARG A 59 4.66 -0.45 3.25
C ARG A 59 5.50 -1.62 3.78
N ALA A 60 6.40 -1.33 4.72
CA ALA A 60 7.38 -2.30 5.25
C ALA A 60 6.81 -3.35 6.23
N GLY A 61 5.49 -3.57 6.23
CA GLY A 61 4.84 -4.46 7.19
C GLY A 61 5.07 -4.03 8.65
N ALA A 62 4.56 -4.82 9.58
CA ALA A 62 4.80 -4.67 11.00
C ALA A 62 4.69 -6.03 11.69
N GLU A 63 5.55 -6.31 12.66
CA GLU A 63 5.51 -7.55 13.43
C GLU A 63 4.25 -7.63 14.31
N GLN A 64 3.82 -6.47 14.82
CA GLN A 64 2.64 -6.33 15.67
C GLN A 64 1.59 -5.44 15.02
N ARG A 65 0.32 -5.73 15.29
CA ARG A 65 -0.80 -4.98 14.71
C ARG A 65 -0.79 -3.50 15.13
N GLU A 66 -0.30 -3.22 16.32
CA GLU A 66 -0.20 -1.87 16.88
C GLU A 66 0.84 -1.00 16.18
N ASP A 67 1.86 -1.62 15.57
CA ASP A 67 2.90 -0.96 14.78
C ASP A 67 2.57 -0.87 13.28
N GLY A 68 1.40 -1.38 12.87
CA GLY A 68 0.95 -1.38 11.48
C GLY A 68 0.73 0.03 10.92
N LEU A 69 0.43 0.11 9.62
CA LEU A 69 0.15 1.39 8.95
C LEU A 69 -1.35 1.67 8.85
N LEU A 70 -1.74 2.93 8.86
CA LEU A 70 -3.08 3.38 8.54
C LEU A 70 -3.02 4.19 7.26
N CYS A 71 -3.79 3.78 6.26
CA CYS A 71 -3.93 4.51 5.00
C CYS A 71 -5.39 4.92 4.83
N PHE A 72 -5.62 6.20 4.58
CA PHE A 72 -6.96 6.71 4.30
C PHE A 72 -6.90 7.95 3.40
N THR A 73 -7.95 8.14 2.61
CA THR A 73 -8.14 9.36 1.82
C THR A 73 -9.08 10.30 2.56
N ARG A 74 -8.64 11.56 2.75
CA ARG A 74 -9.45 12.60 3.39
C ARG A 74 -10.72 12.87 2.57
N TYR A 75 -11.85 13.00 3.27
CA TYR A 75 -13.14 13.29 2.65
C TYR A 75 -13.08 14.52 1.74
N ILE A 76 -13.63 14.40 0.54
CA ILE A 76 -13.71 15.49 -0.43
C ILE A 76 -14.94 16.35 -0.12
N SER A 77 -14.70 17.63 0.16
CA SER A 77 -15.73 18.62 0.43
C SER A 77 -16.61 18.89 -0.80
N HIS A 78 -17.87 19.23 -0.57
CA HIS A 78 -18.79 19.71 -1.60
C HIS A 78 -18.31 21.01 -2.29
N GLN A 79 -17.34 21.71 -1.70
CA GLN A 79 -16.72 22.90 -2.27
C GLN A 79 -15.70 22.58 -3.38
N ALA A 80 -15.37 21.31 -3.59
CA ALA A 80 -14.46 20.90 -4.65
C ALA A 80 -15.02 21.29 -6.03
N GLN A 81 -14.16 21.87 -6.88
CA GLN A 81 -14.54 22.34 -8.22
C GLN A 81 -14.37 21.26 -9.30
N GLY A 82 -14.11 20.02 -8.90
CA GLY A 82 -13.88 18.90 -9.80
C GLY A 82 -13.91 17.56 -9.09
N SER A 83 -13.71 16.51 -9.86
CA SER A 83 -13.69 15.14 -9.37
C SER A 83 -12.29 14.54 -9.48
N ILE A 84 -11.93 13.70 -8.50
CA ILE A 84 -10.74 12.86 -8.55
C ILE A 84 -11.18 11.46 -8.95
N TYR A 85 -10.53 10.89 -9.95
CA TYR A 85 -10.65 9.48 -10.30
C TYR A 85 -9.32 8.80 -9.98
N GLN A 86 -9.35 7.78 -9.14
CA GLN A 86 -8.16 7.01 -8.78
C GLN A 86 -8.37 5.54 -9.10
N TYR A 87 -7.39 4.96 -9.80
CA TYR A 87 -7.24 3.51 -9.85
C TYR A 87 -6.26 3.11 -8.75
N CYS A 88 -6.74 2.34 -7.77
CA CYS A 88 -5.95 1.90 -6.63
C CYS A 88 -5.83 0.38 -6.67
N THR A 89 -4.62 -0.13 -6.57
CA THR A 89 -4.35 -1.54 -6.36
C THR A 89 -3.25 -1.70 -5.31
N THR A 90 -3.27 -2.80 -4.59
CA THR A 90 -2.26 -3.14 -3.58
C THR A 90 -1.68 -4.49 -3.96
N CYS A 91 -0.38 -4.51 -4.24
CA CYS A 91 0.37 -5.74 -4.48
C CYS A 91 0.95 -6.22 -3.14
N ARG A 92 0.61 -7.42 -2.72
CA ARG A 92 1.19 -8.04 -1.51
C ARG A 92 2.51 -8.68 -1.89
N LEU A 93 3.50 -8.54 -1.02
CA LEU A 93 4.72 -9.32 -1.10
C LEU A 93 4.54 -10.46 -0.11
N ASP A 94 4.46 -11.68 -0.63
CA ASP A 94 4.63 -12.86 0.21
C ASP A 94 6.16 -13.06 0.31
N GLU A 95 6.66 -13.32 1.52
CA GLU A 95 8.06 -13.73 1.71
C GLU A 95 8.26 -14.97 0.84
N ASP A 96 9.20 -14.88 -0.11
CA ASP A 96 9.57 -16.01 -0.97
C ASP A 96 9.79 -17.22 -0.06
N THR A 97 8.90 -18.22 -0.15
CA THR A 97 9.19 -19.54 0.42
C THR A 97 10.44 -20.00 -0.29
N GLU A 98 11.56 -19.99 0.43
CA GLU A 98 12.78 -20.66 0.01
C GLU A 98 12.36 -22.05 -0.50
N ASP A 99 12.62 -22.31 -1.78
CA ASP A 99 12.35 -23.62 -2.39
C ASP A 99 13.07 -24.66 -1.52
N ASP A 100 12.29 -25.44 -0.76
CA ASP A 100 12.75 -26.61 -0.01
C ASP A 100 13.29 -27.64 -1.02
N GLU A 101 14.51 -27.44 -1.51
CA GLU A 101 15.32 -28.50 -2.13
C GLU A 101 15.81 -29.44 -1.02
N ASP A 102 14.88 -30.15 -0.37
CA ASP A 102 15.19 -31.23 0.56
C ASP A 102 15.63 -32.49 -0.22
N ASP A 103 16.95 -32.60 -0.37
CA ASP A 103 17.79 -33.80 -0.30
C ASP A 103 17.13 -35.15 -0.68
N GLU A 104 17.45 -35.65 -1.89
CA GLU A 104 17.33 -37.08 -2.20
C GLU A 104 18.30 -37.89 -1.33
N ASP A 105 17.82 -38.39 -0.20
CA ASP A 105 18.51 -39.30 0.72
C ASP A 105 18.75 -40.67 0.01
N ASP A 106 19.96 -40.84 -0.54
CA ASP A 106 20.53 -42.09 -1.05
C ASP A 106 20.44 -43.21 0.00
N ARG A 107 19.37 -44.00 -0.03
CA ARG A 107 19.33 -45.31 0.66
C ARG A 107 19.28 -46.43 -0.34
N ASN A 108 20.43 -46.78 -0.90
CA ASN A 108 20.63 -48.05 -1.56
C ASN A 108 21.38 -49.05 -0.66
N GLU A 109 20.70 -50.17 -0.41
CA GLU A 109 21.23 -51.52 -0.16
C GLU A 109 22.08 -51.80 1.09
N ASP A 110 21.41 -52.01 2.23
CA ASP A 110 21.81 -53.07 3.17
C ASP A 110 20.98 -54.34 2.87
N ALA A 111 21.46 -55.15 1.93
CA ALA A 111 21.07 -56.55 1.79
C ALA A 111 22.17 -57.41 2.43
N CYS A 112 22.04 -57.67 3.73
CA CYS A 112 22.86 -58.67 4.42
C CYS A 112 22.11 -60.02 4.52
N ASP A 113 22.80 -61.05 4.01
CA ASP A 113 22.67 -62.51 4.17
C ASP A 113 21.46 -63.27 3.57
#